data_AF-A0A661E721-F1
#
_entry.id   AF-A0A661E721-F1
#
_cell.length_a   1.000
_cell.length_b   1.000
_cell.length_c   1.000
_cell.angle_alpha   90.00
_cell.angle_beta   90.00
_cell.angle_gamma   90.00
#
_symmetry.space_group_name_H-M   'P 1'
#
loop_
_entity.id
_entity.type
_entity.pdbx_description
1 polymer ?
#
loop_
_entity_poly.entity_id
_entity_poly.type
_entity_poly.pdbx_seq_one_letter_code
_entity_poly.pdbx_strand_id
1 'polypeptide(L)'
;MNASYRQIAHWLTIASLCGGLLACSDNPSADLEEYVRTTKSQQRSSIAPLPEFQPYESFAYQATDLRDPFTEPTFSHVRAVNNIPSNNGIKPDFDRGTEALEEFPLDSLRMVGTL
;
A
#
# COMPACT_ATOMS: atom_id res chain seq x y z
N MET A 1 81.53 27.50 -12.11
CA MET A 1 80.80 26.21 -12.07
C MET A 1 79.29 26.47 -11.87
N ASN A 2 78.65 27.31 -12.70
CA ASN A 2 77.37 27.96 -12.32
C ASN A 2 76.23 27.76 -13.35
N ALA A 3 76.52 27.12 -14.49
CA ALA A 3 75.52 26.89 -15.56
C ALA A 3 74.64 25.66 -15.29
N SER A 4 75.22 24.58 -14.77
CA SER A 4 74.49 23.34 -14.44
C SER A 4 73.46 23.56 -13.31
N TYR A 5 73.82 24.32 -12.27
CA TYR A 5 72.92 24.61 -11.14
C TYR A 5 71.70 25.44 -11.56
N ARG A 6 71.88 26.40 -12.49
CA ARG A 6 70.78 27.19 -13.06
C ARG A 6 69.84 26.33 -13.89
N GLN A 7 70.36 25.38 -14.67
CA GLN A 7 69.52 24.45 -15.42
C GLN A 7 68.72 23.54 -14.48
N ILE A 8 69.34 22.98 -13.43
CA ILE A 8 68.62 22.16 -12.45
C ILE A 8 67.50 22.96 -11.75
N ALA A 9 67.77 24.21 -11.37
CA ALA A 9 66.76 25.09 -10.76
C ALA A 9 65.59 25.39 -11.71
N HIS A 10 65.86 25.62 -13.01
CA HIS A 10 64.79 25.80 -14.01
C HIS A 10 63.95 24.53 -14.21
N TRP A 11 64.56 23.35 -14.16
CA TRP A 11 63.83 22.10 -14.27
C TRP A 11 62.96 21.84 -13.04
N LEU A 12 63.45 22.19 -11.85
CA LEU A 12 62.66 22.11 -10.61
C LEU A 12 61.49 23.09 -10.60
N THR A 13 61.65 24.31 -11.12
CA THR A 13 60.53 25.27 -11.21
C THR A 13 59.49 24.84 -12.24
N ILE A 14 59.92 24.30 -13.39
CA ILE A 14 58.99 23.75 -14.39
C ILE A 14 58.24 22.53 -13.84
N ALA A 15 58.92 21.63 -13.14
CA ALA A 15 58.29 20.45 -12.53
C ALA A 15 57.26 20.85 -11.45
N SER A 16 57.59 21.84 -10.62
CA SER A 16 56.66 22.37 -9.60
C SER A 16 55.43 23.02 -10.24
N LEU A 17 55.63 23.82 -11.31
CA LEU A 17 54.53 24.45 -12.04
C LEU A 17 53.61 23.42 -12.72
N CYS A 18 54.17 22.39 -13.36
CA CYS A 18 53.39 21.31 -13.95
C CYS A 18 52.64 20.49 -12.90
N GLY A 19 53.24 20.25 -11.73
CA GLY A 19 52.58 19.56 -10.62
C GLY A 19 51.36 20.32 -10.07
N GLY A 20 51.45 21.65 -9.97
CA GLY A 20 50.35 22.49 -9.52
C GLY A 20 49.13 22.50 -10.46
N LEU A 21 49.35 22.38 -11.77
CA LEU A 21 48.27 22.35 -12.77
C LEU A 21 47.45 21.04 -12.73
N LEU A 22 48.06 19.92 -12.35
CA LEU A 22 47.37 18.63 -12.26
C LEU A 22 46.45 18.54 -11.03
N ALA A 23 46.75 19.29 -9.96
CA ALA A 23 45.95 19.31 -8.74
C ALA A 23 44.61 20.08 -8.87
N CYS A 24 44.42 20.85 -9.94
CA CYS A 24 43.18 21.59 -10.21
C CYS A 24 42.21 20.83 -11.13
N SER A 25 42.46 19.54 -11.37
CA SER A 25 41.59 18.66 -12.18
C SER A 25 40.48 17.98 -11.36
N ASP A 26 40.03 18.59 -10.27
CA ASP A 26 38.98 18.03 -9.43
C ASP A 26 37.65 18.06 -10.21
N ASN A 27 37.10 16.87 -10.48
CA ASN A 27 35.91 16.71 -11.31
C ASN A 27 34.66 17.01 -10.46
N PRO A 28 33.96 18.16 -10.66
CA PRO A 28 32.86 18.57 -9.79
C PRO A 28 31.62 17.66 -9.88
N SER A 29 31.54 16.78 -10.89
CA SER A 29 30.45 15.83 -11.10
C SER A 29 30.71 14.43 -10.55
N ALA A 30 31.89 14.16 -9.99
CA ALA A 30 32.27 12.82 -9.55
C ALA A 30 31.30 12.23 -8.50
N ASP A 31 30.80 13.07 -7.59
CA ASP A 31 29.82 12.68 -6.58
C ASP A 31 28.45 12.30 -7.19
N LEU A 32 27.99 13.06 -8.20
CA LEU A 32 26.74 12.75 -8.90
C LEU A 32 26.84 11.46 -9.69
N GLU A 33 27.98 11.23 -10.35
CA GLU A 33 28.25 9.99 -11.09
C GLU A 33 28.26 8.78 -10.15
N GLU A 34 28.88 8.92 -8.98
CA GLU A 34 28.90 7.89 -7.94
C GLU A 34 27.49 7.61 -7.37
N TYR A 35 26.72 8.66 -7.09
CA TYR A 35 25.34 8.54 -6.62
C TYR A 35 24.43 7.83 -7.64
N VAL A 36 24.56 8.16 -8.92
CA VAL A 36 23.78 7.51 -9.98
C VAL A 36 24.20 6.05 -10.12
N ARG A 37 25.51 5.76 -10.07
CA ARG A 37 26.04 4.40 -10.15
C ARG A 37 25.54 3.52 -9.01
N THR A 38 25.62 4.02 -7.79
CA THR A 38 25.14 3.32 -6.58
C THR A 38 23.64 3.09 -6.64
N THR A 39 22.85 4.11 -6.99
CA THR A 39 21.38 3.99 -7.12
C THR A 39 20.97 3.00 -8.21
N LYS A 40 21.66 2.99 -9.36
CA LYS A 40 21.39 2.00 -10.44
C LYS A 40 21.81 0.58 -10.06
N SER A 41 22.83 0.43 -9.22
CA SER A 41 23.30 -0.88 -8.75
C SER A 41 22.40 -1.50 -7.68
N GLN A 42 21.51 -0.71 -7.07
CA GLN A 42 20.49 -1.23 -6.19
C GLN A 42 19.50 -2.05 -7.03
N GLN A 43 19.54 -3.36 -6.83
CA GLN A 43 18.61 -4.31 -7.43
C GLN A 43 17.17 -3.89 -7.12
N ARG A 44 16.41 -3.48 -8.14
CA ARG A 44 14.96 -3.28 -7.99
C ARG A 44 14.35 -4.62 -7.57
N SER A 45 13.61 -4.62 -6.46
CA SER A 45 12.84 -5.79 -6.07
C SER A 45 11.92 -6.21 -7.22
N SER A 46 11.70 -7.51 -7.38
CA SER A 46 10.76 -8.02 -8.39
C SER A 46 9.37 -7.46 -8.08
N ILE A 47 8.90 -6.52 -8.91
CA ILE A 47 7.55 -5.99 -8.82
C ILE A 47 6.61 -7.10 -9.24
N ALA A 48 5.59 -7.39 -8.42
CA ALA A 48 4.57 -8.35 -8.79
C ALA A 48 3.91 -7.90 -10.11
N PRO A 49 3.67 -8.82 -11.07
CA PRO A 49 2.97 -8.47 -12.28
C PRO A 49 1.58 -7.89 -11.95
N LEU A 50 1.06 -7.08 -12.86
CA LEU A 50 -0.31 -6.57 -12.75
C LEU A 50 -1.27 -7.76 -12.61
N PRO A 51 -2.31 -7.65 -11.76
CA PRO A 51 -3.29 -8.71 -11.62
C PRO A 51 -4.02 -8.93 -12.94
N GLU A 52 -4.34 -10.19 -13.25
CA GLU A 52 -5.15 -10.52 -14.41
C GLU A 52 -6.61 -10.07 -14.19
N PHE A 53 -7.18 -9.41 -15.19
CA PHE A 53 -8.59 -9.06 -15.18
C PHE A 53 -9.43 -10.33 -15.34
N GLN A 54 -10.24 -10.65 -14.32
CA GLN A 54 -11.21 -11.74 -14.43
C GLN A 54 -12.33 -11.34 -15.39
N PRO A 55 -12.70 -12.21 -16.36
CA PRO A 55 -13.85 -11.96 -17.22
C PRO A 55 -15.13 -11.77 -16.42
N TYR A 56 -16.00 -10.88 -16.89
CA TYR A 56 -17.34 -10.71 -16.32
C TYR A 56 -18.20 -11.94 -16.62
N GLU A 57 -18.68 -12.61 -15.58
CA GLU A 57 -19.68 -13.68 -15.71
C GLU A 57 -21.09 -13.06 -15.74
N SER A 58 -21.79 -13.21 -16.86
CA SER A 58 -23.19 -12.83 -16.93
C SER A 58 -24.04 -13.83 -16.15
N PHE A 59 -24.69 -13.38 -15.08
CA PHE A 59 -25.69 -14.19 -14.39
C PHE A 59 -27.05 -14.00 -15.05
N ALA A 60 -27.66 -15.09 -15.51
CA ALA A 60 -29.04 -15.08 -15.99
C ALA A 60 -29.99 -15.19 -14.80
N TYR A 61 -30.82 -14.17 -14.58
CA TYR A 61 -31.82 -14.18 -13.51
C TYR A 61 -33.00 -15.09 -13.87
N GLN A 62 -33.06 -16.28 -13.25
CA GLN A 62 -34.09 -17.30 -13.47
C GLN A 62 -35.15 -17.29 -12.36
N ALA A 63 -35.81 -16.14 -12.13
CA ALA A 63 -36.88 -16.03 -11.13
C ALA A 63 -38.29 -16.02 -11.71
N THR A 64 -38.44 -16.24 -13.01
CA THR A 64 -39.75 -16.25 -13.68
C THR A 64 -40.68 -17.32 -13.11
N ASP A 65 -40.12 -18.46 -12.67
CA ASP A 65 -40.89 -19.57 -12.08
C ASP A 65 -40.97 -19.50 -10.54
N LEU A 66 -40.33 -18.49 -9.91
CA LEU A 66 -40.41 -18.28 -8.46
C LEU A 66 -41.67 -17.47 -8.13
N ARG A 67 -42.27 -17.75 -6.97
CA ARG A 67 -43.36 -16.93 -6.44
C ARG A 67 -42.86 -15.49 -6.24
N ASP A 68 -43.69 -14.53 -6.61
CA ASP A 68 -43.42 -13.12 -6.37
C ASP A 68 -43.17 -12.86 -4.87
N PRO A 69 -41.96 -12.38 -4.50
CA PRO A 69 -41.58 -12.13 -3.11
C PRO A 69 -42.37 -10.98 -2.46
N PHE A 70 -43.08 -10.17 -3.24
CA PHE A 70 -43.87 -9.03 -2.76
C PHE A 70 -45.37 -9.33 -2.68
N THR A 71 -45.81 -10.53 -3.08
CA THR A 71 -47.19 -10.94 -2.86
C THR A 71 -47.40 -11.37 -1.41
N GLU A 72 -48.43 -10.80 -0.77
CA GLU A 72 -48.81 -11.13 0.60
C GLU A 72 -48.88 -12.65 0.77
N PRO A 73 -48.22 -13.24 1.79
CA PRO A 73 -48.32 -14.66 2.05
C PRO A 73 -49.77 -15.01 2.36
N THR A 74 -50.36 -15.93 1.60
CA THR A 74 -51.67 -16.48 1.93
C THR A 74 -51.50 -17.46 3.09
N PHE A 75 -51.55 -16.95 4.32
CA PHE A 75 -51.61 -17.80 5.50
C PHE A 75 -52.96 -18.54 5.48
N SER A 76 -52.95 -19.86 5.29
CA SER A 76 -54.16 -20.69 5.32
C SER A 76 -54.85 -20.75 6.70
N HIS A 77 -54.25 -20.12 7.70
CA HIS A 77 -54.78 -20.01 9.05
C HIS A 77 -54.79 -18.55 9.47
N VAL A 78 -55.96 -18.06 9.89
CA VAL A 78 -56.09 -16.81 10.62
C VAL A 78 -55.20 -16.91 11.86
N ARG A 79 -54.05 -16.22 11.86
CA ARG A 79 -53.23 -16.07 13.05
C ARG A 79 -54.08 -15.27 14.03
N ALA A 80 -54.71 -15.95 14.98
CA ALA A 80 -55.32 -15.29 16.13
C ALA A 80 -54.26 -14.37 16.73
N VAL A 81 -54.53 -13.06 16.71
CA VAL A 81 -53.71 -12.06 17.38
C VAL A 81 -53.94 -12.26 18.86
N ASN A 82 -53.30 -13.28 19.41
CA ASN A 82 -53.15 -13.42 20.84
C ASN A 82 -52.10 -12.36 21.21
N ASN A 83 -52.51 -11.36 21.98
CA ASN A 83 -51.62 -10.45 22.70
C ASN A 83 -50.84 -11.26 23.74
N ILE A 84 -49.93 -12.12 23.28
CA ILE A 84 -48.95 -12.80 24.10
C ILE A 84 -47.87 -11.76 24.39
N PRO A 85 -47.54 -11.48 25.66
CA PRO A 85 -46.41 -10.59 25.96
C PRO A 85 -45.19 -11.09 25.19
N SER A 86 -44.55 -10.19 24.45
CA SER A 86 -43.37 -10.45 23.61
C SER A 86 -42.17 -10.87 24.47
N ASN A 87 -42.24 -12.09 25.00
CA ASN A 87 -41.07 -12.83 25.44
C ASN A 87 -40.95 -14.02 24.49
N ASN A 88 -40.45 -13.75 23.28
CA ASN A 88 -40.28 -14.76 22.22
C ASN A 88 -39.26 -15.86 22.57
N GLY A 89 -38.76 -15.94 23.81
CA GLY A 89 -37.81 -16.97 24.24
C GLY A 89 -36.46 -16.91 23.52
N ILE A 90 -36.24 -15.89 22.68
CA ILE A 90 -35.00 -15.66 21.97
C ILE A 90 -34.01 -15.16 23.00
N LYS A 91 -33.02 -16.01 23.28
CA LYS A 91 -31.88 -15.73 24.16
C LYS A 91 -30.62 -15.56 23.31
N PRO A 92 -29.62 -14.82 23.80
CA PRO A 92 -28.31 -14.79 23.16
C PRO A 92 -27.75 -16.21 23.00
N ASP A 93 -27.24 -16.51 21.83
CA ASP A 93 -26.40 -17.67 21.60
C ASP A 93 -24.99 -17.37 22.12
N PHE A 94 -24.54 -18.13 23.12
CA PHE A 94 -23.24 -17.97 23.77
C PHE A 94 -22.16 -18.90 23.19
N ASP A 95 -22.55 -19.83 22.30
CA ASP A 95 -21.62 -20.77 21.67
C ASP A 95 -20.98 -20.17 20.40
N ARG A 96 -21.51 -19.04 19.89
CA ARG A 96 -20.91 -18.27 18.81
C ARG A 96 -19.70 -17.46 19.31
N GLY A 97 -18.73 -17.21 18.42
CA GLY A 97 -17.62 -16.28 18.73
C GLY A 97 -18.11 -14.84 18.87
N THR A 98 -17.50 -14.08 19.77
CA THR A 98 -17.79 -12.65 20.01
C THR A 98 -17.18 -11.78 18.91
N GLU A 99 -17.92 -10.77 18.45
CA GLU A 99 -17.40 -9.75 17.52
C GLU A 99 -16.70 -8.60 18.28
N ALA A 100 -15.82 -7.86 17.60
CA ALA A 100 -15.00 -6.82 18.23
C ALA A 100 -15.81 -5.70 18.91
N LEU A 101 -17.01 -5.39 18.41
CA LEU A 101 -17.88 -4.37 19.01
C LEU A 101 -18.67 -4.88 20.23
N GLU A 102 -18.70 -6.20 20.48
CA GLU A 102 -19.32 -6.78 21.67
C GLU A 102 -18.46 -6.57 22.94
N GLU A 103 -17.19 -6.16 22.79
CA GLU A 103 -16.32 -5.79 23.92
C GLU A 103 -16.72 -4.46 24.58
N PHE A 104 -17.53 -3.64 23.89
CA PHE A 104 -17.95 -2.33 24.35
C PHE A 104 -19.44 -2.31 24.70
N PRO A 105 -19.85 -1.65 25.80
CA PRO A 105 -21.26 -1.47 26.11
C PRO A 105 -21.93 -0.59 25.05
N LEU A 106 -23.20 -0.87 24.70
CA LEU A 106 -23.93 -0.14 23.66
C LEU A 106 -24.00 1.37 23.91
N ASP A 107 -24.09 1.77 25.18
CA ASP A 107 -24.13 3.19 25.58
C ASP A 107 -22.84 3.95 25.26
N SER A 108 -21.73 3.24 25.00
CA SER A 108 -20.45 3.84 24.59
C SER A 108 -20.35 4.04 23.07
N LEU A 109 -21.22 3.41 22.28
CA LEU A 109 -21.20 3.48 20.82
C LEU A 109 -21.99 4.70 20.34
N ARG A 110 -21.46 5.40 19.33
CA ARG A 110 -22.10 6.58 18.72
C ARG A 110 -22.13 6.43 17.20
N MET A 111 -23.27 6.71 16.57
CA MET A 111 -23.42 6.74 15.11
C MET A 111 -22.58 7.88 14.52
N VAL A 112 -21.69 7.55 13.58
CA VAL A 112 -20.71 8.48 12.99
C VAL A 112 -21.12 8.93 11.57
N GLY A 113 -21.94 8.16 10.85
CA GLY A 113 -22.42 8.50 9.51
C GLY A 113 -23.00 7.30 8.75
N THR A 114 -23.28 7.50 7.47
CA THR A 114 -23.77 6.48 6.51
C THR A 114 -22.88 6.48 5.26
N LEU A 115 -22.77 5.35 4.57
CA LEU A 115 -22.03 5.22 3.30
C LEU A 115 -22.92 5.51 2.08
#